data_AF-A0AB33EH53-F1
#
_entry.id   AF-A0AB33EH53-F1
#
_cell.length_a   1.000
_cell.length_b   1.000
_cell.length_c   1.000
_cell.angle_alpha   90.00
_cell.angle_beta   90.00
_cell.angle_gamma   90.00
#
_symmetry.space_group_name_H-M   'P 1'
#
loop_
_entity.id
_entity.type
_entity.pdbx_description
1 polymer ?
#
loop_
_entity_poly.entity_id
_entity_poly.type
_entity_poly.pdbx_seq_one_letter_code
_entity_poly.pdbx_strand_id
1 'polypeptide(L)'
;MNVLLKELLTYHHEVSMKITQIKELLRKIRHEPDGTDDCKLLFTMLEALHGDAERHHHENEELIRLALLATEAPIHQRVKDIERDHQAFGRIAGQLKMLEDTTKETRVIADTIDDFIKKYYDHMDAEENIFFPAADKWLSDDQWQEVKNQWH
;
A
#
# COMPACT_ATOMS: atom_id res chain seq x y z
N MET A 1 2.86 -20.47 6.38
CA MET A 1 3.11 -19.26 5.59
C MET A 1 4.08 -19.54 4.46
N ASN A 2 3.51 -19.59 3.27
CA ASN A 2 4.19 -19.65 1.97
C ASN A 2 5.30 -18.58 1.84
N VAL A 3 6.34 -18.86 1.04
CA VAL A 3 7.47 -17.94 0.82
C VAL A 3 7.05 -16.64 0.15
N LEU A 4 6.08 -16.69 -0.77
CA LEU A 4 5.59 -15.50 -1.48
C LEU A 4 4.87 -14.54 -0.53
N LEU A 5 4.07 -15.07 0.41
CA LEU A 5 3.44 -14.27 1.46
C LEU A 5 4.47 -13.62 2.41
N LYS A 6 5.59 -14.29 2.69
CA LYS A 6 6.68 -13.71 3.50
C LYS A 6 7.36 -12.55 2.78
N GLU A 7 7.46 -12.63 1.46
CA GLU A 7 8.00 -11.56 0.63
C GLU A 7 7.10 -10.33 0.70
N LEU A 8 5.78 -10.49 0.53
CA LEU A 8 4.79 -9.41 0.68
C LEU A 8 4.84 -8.78 2.08
N LEU A 9 4.92 -9.59 3.14
CA LEU A 9 5.07 -9.08 4.51
C LEU A 9 6.38 -8.31 4.74
N THR A 10 7.46 -8.75 4.10
CA THR A 10 8.74 -8.02 4.16
C THR A 10 8.58 -6.66 3.49
N TYR A 11 7.88 -6.61 2.36
CA TYR A 11 7.56 -5.36 1.69
C TYR A 11 6.71 -4.43 2.57
N HIS A 12 5.65 -4.93 3.21
CA HIS A 12 4.83 -4.15 4.16
C HIS A 12 5.66 -3.55 5.31
N HIS A 13 6.64 -4.31 5.82
CA HIS A 13 7.55 -3.82 6.85
C HIS A 13 8.39 -2.64 6.36
N GLU A 14 8.97 -2.75 5.16
CA GLU A 14 9.75 -1.67 4.54
C GLU A 14 8.89 -0.42 4.27
N VAL A 15 7.67 -0.61 3.77
CA VAL A 15 6.70 0.47 3.56
C VAL A 15 6.31 1.13 4.87
N SER A 16 6.05 0.36 5.92
CA SER A 16 5.73 0.88 7.25
C SER A 16 6.84 1.77 7.82
N MET A 17 8.11 1.44 7.54
CA MET A 17 9.25 2.30 7.92
C MET A 17 9.23 3.62 7.15
N LYS A 18 9.01 3.60 5.83
CA LYS A 18 8.89 4.81 5.00
C LYS A 18 7.72 5.68 5.45
N ILE A 19 6.55 5.08 5.70
CA ILE A 19 5.37 5.79 6.22
C ILE A 19 5.67 6.45 7.57
N THR A 20 6.40 5.78 8.46
CA THR A 20 6.82 6.36 9.74
C THR A 20 7.64 7.64 9.55
N GLN A 21 8.62 7.60 8.64
CA GLN A 21 9.43 8.78 8.31
C GLN A 21 8.58 9.92 7.70
N ILE A 22 7.61 9.59 6.83
CA ILE A 22 6.68 10.57 6.26
C ILE A 22 5.85 11.23 7.36
N LYS A 23 5.33 10.47 8.33
CA LYS A 23 4.57 11.03 9.47
C LYS A 23 5.41 11.97 10.32
N GLU A 24 6.69 11.64 10.55
CA GLU A 24 7.61 12.48 11.30
C GLU A 24 7.86 13.81 10.58
N LEU A 25 8.11 13.75 9.28
CA LEU A 25 8.30 14.94 8.44
C LEU A 25 7.01 15.79 8.36
N LEU A 26 5.86 15.14 8.21
CA LEU A 26 4.56 15.82 8.21
C LEU A 26 4.31 16.57 9.52
N ARG A 27 4.63 15.94 10.66
CA ARG A 27 4.56 16.59 11.97
C ARG A 27 5.48 17.80 12.06
N LYS A 28 6.72 17.71 11.55
CA LYS A 28 7.65 18.84 11.50
C LYS A 28 7.07 20.00 10.69
N ILE A 29 6.60 19.73 9.48
CA ILE A 29 6.00 20.73 8.58
C ILE A 29 4.79 21.43 9.21
N ARG A 30 3.96 20.72 9.98
CA ARG A 30 2.82 21.32 10.71
C ARG A 30 3.24 22.30 11.80
N HIS A 31 4.43 22.15 12.38
CA HIS A 31 4.92 23.00 13.49
C HIS A 31 5.93 24.06 13.03
N GLU A 32 6.63 23.85 11.91
CA GLU A 32 7.66 24.73 11.35
C GLU A 32 7.40 24.97 9.85
N PRO A 33 6.40 25.78 9.48
CA PRO A 33 5.88 25.86 8.11
C PRO A 33 6.80 26.57 7.08
N ASP A 34 7.91 27.20 7.51
CA ASP A 34 8.82 27.95 6.62
C ASP A 34 9.88 27.07 5.91
N GLY A 35 9.82 25.74 6.06
CA GLY A 35 10.74 24.80 5.41
C GLY A 35 10.30 24.36 4.01
N THR A 36 10.51 25.19 2.98
CA THR A 36 10.18 24.85 1.58
C THR A 36 10.82 23.54 1.11
N ASP A 37 11.99 23.19 1.66
CA ASP A 37 12.71 21.95 1.34
C ASP A 37 12.09 20.71 2.00
N ASP A 38 11.47 20.87 3.18
CA ASP A 38 10.79 19.76 3.87
C ASP A 38 9.54 19.32 3.10
N CYS A 39 8.78 20.27 2.53
CA CYS A 39 7.64 19.95 1.67
C CYS A 39 8.06 19.19 0.40
N LYS A 40 9.15 19.58 -0.26
CA LYS A 40 9.68 18.84 -1.43
C LYS A 40 10.14 17.44 -1.06
N LEU A 41 10.81 17.30 0.08
CA LEU A 41 11.22 15.99 0.60
C LEU A 41 10.00 15.11 0.88
N LEU A 42 8.93 15.67 1.46
CA LEU A 42 7.69 14.95 1.72
C LEU A 42 7.06 14.39 0.44
N PHE A 43 6.96 15.20 -0.62
CA PHE A 43 6.47 14.73 -1.92
C PHE A 43 7.37 13.67 -2.54
N THR A 44 8.69 13.83 -2.46
CA THR A 44 9.67 12.83 -2.92
C THR A 44 9.46 11.48 -2.21
N MET A 45 9.24 11.49 -0.89
CA MET A 45 9.00 10.28 -0.11
C MET A 45 7.66 9.62 -0.46
N LEU A 46 6.61 10.41 -0.74
CA LEU A 46 5.31 9.90 -1.17
C LEU A 46 5.35 9.30 -2.59
N GLU A 47 6.14 9.88 -3.49
CA GLU A 47 6.37 9.32 -4.83
C GLU A 47 7.15 8.00 -4.73
N ALA A 48 8.15 7.92 -3.85
CA ALA A 48 8.89 6.69 -3.59
C ALA A 48 8.04 5.56 -2.99
N LEU A 49 6.89 5.86 -2.37
CA LEU A 49 5.91 4.86 -1.95
C LEU A 49 5.08 4.30 -3.11
N HIS A 50 4.93 5.01 -4.23
CA HIS A 50 4.11 4.58 -5.37
C HIS A 50 4.95 4.26 -6.61
N GLY A 51 6.18 3.78 -6.39
CA GLY A 51 7.08 3.39 -7.47
C GLY A 51 6.75 2.00 -8.05
N ASP A 52 7.64 1.51 -8.92
CA ASP A 52 7.49 0.18 -9.54
C ASP A 52 7.42 -0.96 -8.52
N ALA A 53 8.08 -0.84 -7.37
CA ALA A 53 8.03 -1.87 -6.32
C ALA A 53 6.61 -2.04 -5.76
N GLU A 54 5.90 -0.94 -5.53
CA GLU A 54 4.50 -0.94 -5.08
C GLU A 54 3.58 -1.54 -6.13
N ARG A 55 3.80 -1.16 -7.39
CA ARG A 55 3.02 -1.70 -8.50
C ARG A 55 3.19 -3.22 -8.61
N HIS A 56 4.42 -3.72 -8.60
CA HIS A 56 4.68 -5.17 -8.64
C HIS A 56 4.14 -5.89 -7.41
N HIS A 57 4.23 -5.27 -6.22
CA HIS A 57 3.66 -5.79 -4.99
C HIS A 57 2.15 -6.03 -5.13
N HIS A 58 1.38 -5.01 -5.56
CA HIS A 58 -0.06 -5.16 -5.78
C HIS A 58 -0.40 -6.12 -6.92
N GLU A 59 0.40 -6.17 -8.00
CA GLU A 59 0.24 -7.15 -9.09
C GLU A 59 0.39 -8.59 -8.56
N ASN A 60 1.40 -8.82 -7.71
CA ASN A 60 1.65 -10.12 -7.08
C ASN A 60 0.54 -10.50 -6.08
N GLU A 61 -0.03 -9.55 -5.35
CA GLU A 61 -1.21 -9.76 -4.51
C GLU A 61 -2.44 -10.13 -5.32
N GLU A 62 -2.64 -9.49 -6.47
CA GLU A 62 -3.76 -9.76 -7.35
C GLU A 62 -3.70 -11.20 -7.89
N LEU A 63 -2.51 -11.72 -8.22
CA LEU A 63 -2.32 -13.13 -8.61
C LEU A 63 -2.84 -14.08 -7.51
N ILE A 64 -2.46 -13.83 -6.26
CA ILE A 64 -2.89 -14.64 -5.11
C ILE A 64 -4.39 -14.49 -4.89
N ARG A 65 -4.92 -13.27 -5.01
CA ARG A 65 -6.34 -12.96 -4.80
C ARG A 65 -7.20 -13.69 -5.83
N LEU A 66 -6.84 -13.66 -7.11
CA LEU A 66 -7.54 -14.38 -8.17
C LEU A 66 -7.48 -15.89 -7.95
N ALA A 67 -6.32 -16.43 -7.58
CA ALA A 67 -6.19 -17.85 -7.24
C ALA A 67 -7.10 -18.25 -6.07
N LEU A 68 -7.19 -17.40 -5.03
CA LEU A 68 -8.02 -17.65 -3.86
C LEU A 68 -9.51 -17.55 -4.19
N LEU A 69 -9.92 -16.58 -5.02
CA LEU A 69 -11.29 -16.43 -5.49
C LEU A 69 -11.77 -17.60 -6.36
N ALA A 70 -10.84 -18.34 -6.98
CA ALA A 70 -11.15 -19.55 -7.75
C ALA A 70 -11.32 -20.81 -6.86
N THR A 71 -11.17 -20.69 -5.54
CA THR A 71 -11.40 -21.79 -4.59
C THR A 71 -12.82 -21.77 -4.01
N GLU A 72 -13.17 -22.83 -3.29
CA GLU A 72 -14.40 -22.91 -2.48
C GLU A 72 -14.24 -22.28 -1.07
N ALA A 73 -13.19 -21.47 -0.86
CA ALA A 73 -12.95 -20.83 0.43
C ALA A 73 -14.09 -19.86 0.80
N PRO A 74 -14.46 -19.72 2.08
CA PRO A 74 -15.39 -18.70 2.54
C PRO A 74 -14.70 -17.33 2.49
N ILE A 75 -14.81 -16.65 1.34
CA ILE A 75 -14.12 -15.37 1.09
C ILE A 75 -14.75 -14.23 1.89
N HIS A 76 -13.96 -13.64 2.78
CA HIS A 76 -14.32 -12.43 3.51
C HIS A 76 -14.43 -11.23 2.55
N GLN A 77 -15.35 -10.28 2.82
CA GLN A 77 -15.58 -9.12 1.95
C GLN A 77 -14.32 -8.28 1.73
N ARG A 78 -13.47 -8.12 2.75
CA ARG A 78 -12.19 -7.41 2.61
C ARG A 78 -11.28 -7.98 1.52
N VAL A 79 -11.24 -9.30 1.31
CA VAL A 79 -10.46 -9.92 0.22
C VAL A 79 -10.98 -9.46 -1.16
N LYS A 80 -12.30 -9.23 -1.29
CA LYS A 80 -12.88 -8.72 -2.53
C LYS A 80 -12.60 -7.23 -2.73
N ASP A 81 -12.43 -6.49 -1.64
CA ASP A 81 -12.24 -5.04 -1.67
C ASP A 81 -10.77 -4.61 -1.89
N ILE A 82 -9.79 -5.52 -1.73
CA ILE A 82 -8.35 -5.23 -1.93
C ILE A 82 -8.07 -4.54 -3.26
N GLU A 83 -8.58 -5.07 -4.38
CA GLU A 83 -8.41 -4.48 -5.71
C GLU A 83 -8.92 -3.03 -5.77
N ARG A 84 -10.03 -2.75 -5.06
CA ARG A 84 -10.59 -1.39 -5.00
C ARG A 84 -9.69 -0.47 -4.17
N ASP A 85 -9.09 -0.98 -3.11
CA ASP A 85 -8.13 -0.24 -2.29
C ASP A 85 -6.89 0.12 -3.13
N HIS A 86 -6.31 -0.83 -3.87
CA HIS A 86 -5.19 -0.59 -4.81
C HIS A 86 -5.52 0.48 -5.85
N GLN A 87 -6.69 0.40 -6.49
CA GLN A 87 -7.14 1.41 -7.45
C GLN A 87 -7.34 2.79 -6.79
N ALA A 88 -7.75 2.83 -5.52
CA ALA A 88 -7.91 4.07 -4.78
C ALA A 88 -6.56 4.71 -4.46
N PHE A 89 -5.54 3.93 -4.10
CA PHE A 89 -4.18 4.45 -3.88
C PHE A 89 -3.60 5.06 -5.15
N GLY A 90 -3.74 4.40 -6.31
CA GLY A 90 -3.31 4.98 -7.58
C GLY A 90 -3.93 6.36 -7.86
N ARG A 91 -5.22 6.55 -7.52
CA ARG A 91 -5.88 7.86 -7.64
C ARG A 91 -5.35 8.89 -6.64
N ILE A 92 -5.16 8.50 -5.38
CA ILE A 92 -4.67 9.39 -4.33
C ILE A 92 -3.23 9.82 -4.62
N ALA A 93 -2.38 8.92 -5.12
CA ALA A 93 -1.02 9.24 -5.56
C ALA A 93 -1.01 10.34 -6.63
N GLY A 94 -1.87 10.21 -7.65
CA GLY A 94 -2.03 11.24 -8.67
C GLY A 94 -2.50 12.57 -8.10
N GLN A 95 -3.41 12.54 -7.11
CA GLN A 95 -3.85 13.75 -6.41
C GLN A 95 -2.72 14.40 -5.60
N LEU A 96 -1.91 13.61 -4.89
CA LEU A 96 -0.76 14.10 -4.11
C LEU A 96 0.27 14.76 -5.04
N LYS A 97 0.54 14.19 -6.22
CA LYS A 97 1.44 14.79 -7.21
C LYS A 97 0.94 16.15 -7.70
N MET A 98 -0.37 16.28 -7.94
CA MET A 98 -0.95 17.58 -8.30
C MET A 98 -0.85 18.62 -7.18
N LEU A 99 -0.74 18.21 -5.91
CA LEU A 99 -0.62 19.15 -4.79
C LEU A 99 0.76 19.82 -4.70
N GLU A 100 1.81 19.16 -5.20
CA GLU A 100 3.18 19.67 -5.21
C GLU A 100 3.28 21.02 -5.94
N ASP A 101 2.54 21.17 -7.05
CA ASP A 101 2.53 22.37 -7.89
C ASP A 101 1.47 23.41 -7.47
N THR A 102 0.79 23.23 -6.32
CA THR A 102 -0.30 24.12 -5.89
C THR A 102 0.11 25.11 -4.80
N THR A 103 -0.59 26.24 -4.73
CA THR A 103 -0.50 27.20 -3.62
C THR A 103 -1.39 26.85 -2.42
N LYS A 104 -1.84 25.59 -2.32
CA LYS A 104 -2.74 25.18 -1.23
C LYS A 104 -2.04 25.30 0.12
N GLU A 105 -2.83 25.60 1.15
CA GLU A 105 -2.33 25.67 2.52
C GLU A 105 -1.73 24.33 2.96
N THR A 106 -0.58 24.38 3.62
CA THR A 106 0.15 23.25 4.20
C THR A 106 -0.76 22.31 5.00
N ARG A 107 -1.78 22.84 5.68
CA ARG A 107 -2.76 22.06 6.44
C ARG A 107 -3.57 21.10 5.55
N VAL A 108 -4.00 21.55 4.38
CA VAL A 108 -4.81 20.74 3.45
C VAL A 108 -3.98 19.60 2.86
N ILE A 109 -2.73 19.88 2.52
CA ILE A 109 -1.74 18.89 2.07
C ILE A 109 -1.54 17.84 3.17
N ALA A 110 -1.31 18.31 4.41
CA ALA A 110 -1.07 17.44 5.54
C ALA A 110 -2.27 16.55 5.88
N ASP A 111 -3.49 17.08 5.87
CA ASP A 111 -4.71 16.30 6.14
C ASP A 111 -4.96 15.24 5.04
N THR A 112 -4.67 15.57 3.77
CA THR A 112 -4.76 14.62 2.66
C THR A 112 -3.77 13.46 2.81
N ILE A 113 -2.54 13.76 3.24
CA ILE A 113 -1.49 12.75 3.46
C ILE A 113 -1.82 11.88 4.67
N ASP A 114 -2.32 12.47 5.77
CA ASP A 114 -2.74 11.68 6.95
C ASP A 114 -3.86 10.70 6.59
N ASP A 115 -4.82 11.11 5.78
CA ASP A 115 -5.90 10.23 5.32
C ASP A 115 -5.41 9.16 4.33
N PHE A 116 -4.42 9.47 3.50
CA PHE A 116 -3.74 8.47 2.67
C PHE A 116 -3.05 7.40 3.53
N ILE A 117 -2.27 7.84 4.52
CA ILE A 117 -1.51 6.95 5.41
C ILE A 117 -2.44 6.04 6.24
N LYS A 118 -3.55 6.58 6.75
CA LYS A 118 -4.54 5.75 7.49
C LYS A 118 -5.10 4.64 6.61
N LYS A 119 -5.52 4.97 5.39
CA LYS A 119 -6.04 3.98 4.44
C LYS A 119 -4.99 2.92 4.08
N TYR A 120 -3.73 3.34 3.96
CA TYR A 120 -2.63 2.41 3.68
C TYR A 120 -2.43 1.41 4.82
N TYR A 121 -2.47 1.86 6.08
CA TYR A 121 -2.44 0.94 7.24
C TYR A 121 -3.67 0.04 7.31
N ASP A 122 -4.87 0.56 7.07
CA ASP A 122 -6.11 -0.24 7.07
C ASP A 122 -6.10 -1.31 5.96
N HIS A 123 -5.39 -1.05 4.86
CA HIS A 123 -5.18 -1.98 3.77
C HIS A 123 -4.21 -3.09 4.15
N MET A 124 -2.99 -2.74 4.59
CA MET A 124 -2.00 -3.73 5.06
C MET A 124 -2.58 -4.59 6.18
N ASP A 125 -3.33 -4.02 7.14
CA ASP A 125 -3.96 -4.78 8.22
C ASP A 125 -4.97 -5.81 7.69
N ALA A 126 -5.80 -5.42 6.72
CA ALA A 126 -6.75 -6.33 6.09
C ALA A 126 -6.02 -7.46 5.34
N GLU A 127 -4.87 -7.16 4.76
CA GLU A 127 -4.09 -8.16 4.04
C GLU A 127 -3.43 -9.14 4.99
N GLU A 128 -2.68 -8.63 5.97
CA GLU A 128 -1.92 -9.41 6.93
C GLU A 128 -2.80 -10.28 7.83
N ASN A 129 -3.97 -9.76 8.23
CA ASN A 129 -4.83 -10.44 9.21
C ASN A 129 -6.01 -11.19 8.60
N ILE A 130 -6.34 -10.97 7.32
CA ILE A 130 -7.49 -11.62 6.66
C ILE A 130 -7.08 -12.30 5.36
N PHE A 131 -6.47 -11.57 4.43
CA PHE A 131 -6.16 -12.10 3.09
C PHE A 131 -5.05 -13.14 3.12
N PHE A 132 -3.87 -12.81 3.63
CA PHE A 132 -2.73 -13.72 3.65
C PHE A 132 -3.01 -15.00 4.44
N PRO A 133 -3.67 -14.96 5.62
CA PRO A 133 -4.06 -16.19 6.31
C PRO A 133 -5.08 -17.02 5.52
N ALA A 134 -5.99 -16.39 4.79
CA ALA A 134 -6.94 -17.11 3.93
C ALA A 134 -6.22 -17.77 2.75
N ALA A 135 -5.31 -17.06 2.08
CA ALA A 135 -4.51 -17.60 0.99
C ALA A 135 -3.63 -18.78 1.45
N ASP A 136 -2.90 -18.63 2.57
CA ASP A 136 -2.03 -19.68 3.12
C ASP A 136 -2.80 -20.96 3.49
N LYS A 137 -4.06 -20.79 3.91
CA LYS A 137 -4.91 -21.91 4.33
C LYS A 137 -5.56 -22.65 3.16
N TRP A 138 -5.95 -21.93 2.10
CA TRP A 138 -6.85 -22.47 1.08
C TRP A 138 -6.21 -22.73 -0.27
N LEU A 139 -5.09 -22.07 -0.58
CA LEU A 139 -4.38 -22.35 -1.82
C LEU A 139 -3.61 -23.67 -1.71
N SER A 140 -3.80 -24.53 -2.70
CA SER A 140 -3.03 -25.77 -2.83
C SER A 140 -1.61 -25.49 -3.30
N ASP A 141 -0.72 -26.48 -3.16
CA ASP A 141 0.65 -26.38 -3.66
C ASP A 141 0.70 -26.12 -5.17
N ASP A 142 -0.20 -26.72 -5.95
CA ASP A 142 -0.30 -26.51 -7.40
C ASP A 142 -0.70 -25.06 -7.74
N GLN A 143 -1.66 -24.49 -7.00
CA GLN A 143 -2.06 -23.09 -7.18
C GLN A 143 -0.92 -22.14 -6.80
N TRP A 144 -0.18 -22.46 -5.74
CA TRP A 144 1.03 -21.70 -5.38
C TRP A 144 2.12 -21.78 -6.43
N GLN A 145 2.30 -22.93 -7.10
CA GLN A 145 3.24 -23.02 -8.22
C GLN A 145 2.78 -22.15 -9.40
N GLU A 146 1.48 -22.13 -9.70
CA GLU A 146 0.96 -21.29 -10.78
C GLU A 146 1.16 -19.80 -10.49
N VAL A 147 0.85 -19.34 -9.28
CA VAL A 147 1.13 -17.97 -8.84
C VAL A 147 2.63 -17.66 -8.98
N LYS A 148 3.50 -18.57 -8.53
CA LYS A 148 4.95 -18.40 -8.60
C LYS A 148 5.47 -18.24 -10.04
N ASN A 149 4.85 -18.93 -11.01
CA ASN A 149 5.25 -18.84 -12.42
C ASN A 149 4.96 -17.47 -13.05
N GLN A 150 4.06 -16.69 -12.43
CA GLN A 150 3.66 -15.36 -12.88
C GLN A 150 4.23 -14.25 -11.99
N TRP A 151 4.98 -14.60 -10.94
CA TRP A 151 5.51 -13.67 -9.95
C TRP A 151 6.55 -12.73 -10.55
N HIS A 152 6.46 -11.44 -10.21
CA HIS A 152 7.36 -10.38 -10.63
C HIS A 152 8.47 -10.08 -9.60
#